data_AF-J9GFW0-F1
#
_entry.id   AF-J9GFW0-F1
#
_cell.length_a   1.000
_cell.length_b   1.000
_cell.length_c   1.000
_cell.angle_alpha   90.00
_cell.angle_beta   90.00
_cell.angle_gamma   90.00
#
_symmetry.space_group_name_H-M   'P 1'
#
loop_
_entity.id
_entity.type
_entity.pdbx_description
1 polymer ?
#
loop_
_entity_poly.entity_id
_entity_poly.type
_entity_poly.pdbx_seq_one_letter_code
_entity_poly.pdbx_strand_id
1 'polypeptide(L)'
;GKFTFTPTSLPGFDTNPLQKEKLCYGVDLRELPFKGGLTLSFFLEFYNKSGKSKPFFFSRPNWFDLLAGTKQLRFQIVKGLTEKEIRQSWKADLDKYKVMRKRYLLYPDYPKQSSK
;
A
#
# COMPACT_ATOMS: atom_id res chain seq x y z
N GLY A 1 -8.45 -8.82 -12.91
CA GLY A 1 -9.87 -8.55 -12.60
C GLY A 1 -10.62 -8.34 -13.90
N LYS A 2 -11.80 -7.70 -13.88
CA LYS A 2 -12.60 -7.46 -15.10
C LYS A 2 -12.17 -6.19 -15.86
N PHE A 3 -11.55 -5.23 -15.17
CA PHE A 3 -11.00 -4.04 -15.81
C PHE A 3 -9.75 -4.40 -16.61
N THR A 4 -9.58 -3.79 -17.78
CA THR A 4 -8.44 -4.01 -18.65
C THR A 4 -7.75 -2.69 -18.99
N PHE A 5 -6.43 -2.75 -19.16
CA PHE A 5 -5.62 -1.64 -19.63
C PHE A 5 -4.36 -2.18 -20.30
N THR A 6 -3.79 -1.42 -21.23
CA THR A 6 -2.55 -1.76 -21.92
C THR A 6 -1.55 -0.63 -21.68
N PRO A 7 -0.46 -0.85 -20.90
CA PRO A 7 0.57 0.16 -20.68
C PRO A 7 1.29 0.50 -21.97
N THR A 8 1.36 1.79 -22.31
CA THR A 8 2.07 2.32 -23.48
C THR A 8 3.11 3.34 -23.04
N SER A 9 4.12 3.56 -23.88
CA SER A 9 5.11 4.62 -23.65
C SER A 9 4.50 5.98 -23.93
N LEU A 10 4.59 6.91 -22.98
CA LEU A 10 4.04 8.27 -23.11
C LEU A 10 5.12 9.33 -22.82
N PRO A 11 5.16 10.45 -23.57
CA PRO A 11 6.05 11.57 -23.26
C PRO A 11 5.80 12.10 -21.84
N GLY A 12 6.86 12.30 -21.06
CA GLY A 12 6.78 12.74 -19.66
C GLY A 12 6.52 11.63 -18.63
N PHE A 13 6.39 10.38 -19.09
CA PHE A 13 6.25 9.19 -18.25
C PHE A 13 7.38 8.19 -18.52
N ASP A 14 7.34 7.03 -17.88
CA ASP A 14 8.27 5.94 -18.16
C ASP A 14 8.17 5.53 -19.64
N THR A 15 9.30 5.57 -20.35
CA THR A 15 9.40 5.16 -21.76
C THR A 15 9.42 3.64 -21.93
N ASN A 16 9.64 2.91 -20.84
CA ASN A 16 9.64 1.46 -20.78
C ASN A 16 8.80 0.93 -19.60
N PRO A 17 7.47 1.19 -19.60
CA PRO A 17 6.62 0.84 -18.48
C PRO A 17 6.57 -0.68 -18.28
N LEU A 18 6.32 -1.09 -17.04
CA LEU A 18 6.11 -2.50 -16.72
C LEU A 18 4.92 -3.06 -17.53
N GLN A 19 5.12 -4.23 -18.16
CA GLN A 19 4.14 -4.84 -19.09
C GLN A 19 3.79 -3.98 -20.31
N LYS A 20 4.76 -3.20 -20.84
CA LYS A 20 4.61 -2.42 -22.09
C LYS A 20 3.98 -3.24 -23.23
N GLU A 21 2.97 -2.67 -23.88
CA GLU A 21 2.16 -3.24 -24.97
C GLU A 21 1.44 -4.56 -24.64
N LYS A 22 1.32 -4.94 -23.36
CA LYS A 22 0.61 -6.15 -22.94
C LYS A 22 -0.72 -5.83 -22.31
N LEU A 23 -1.77 -6.54 -22.73
CA LEU A 23 -3.10 -6.47 -22.13
C LEU A 23 -3.03 -6.93 -20.67
N CYS A 24 -3.28 -6.01 -19.74
CA CYS A 24 -3.29 -6.23 -18.31
C CYS A 24 -4.71 -6.27 -17.75
N TYR A 25 -4.92 -7.08 -16.71
CA TYR A 25 -6.22 -7.24 -16.05
C TYR A 25 -6.15 -6.78 -14.60
N GLY A 26 -7.01 -5.85 -14.21
CA GLY A 26 -6.93 -5.19 -12.91
C GLY A 26 -8.27 -4.97 -12.21
N VAL A 27 -8.22 -4.08 -11.23
CA VAL A 27 -9.38 -3.49 -10.56
C VAL A 27 -9.28 -1.99 -10.84
N ASP A 28 -10.39 -1.38 -11.23
CA ASP A 28 -10.47 0.06 -11.42
C ASP A 28 -10.74 0.75 -10.08
N LEU A 29 -9.83 1.61 -9.64
CA LEU A 29 -9.91 2.32 -8.35
C LEU A 29 -10.30 3.79 -8.51
N ARG A 30 -10.59 4.27 -9.73
CA ARG A 30 -10.87 5.69 -10.02
C ARG A 30 -12.08 6.23 -9.24
N GLU A 31 -13.12 5.41 -9.10
CA GLU A 31 -14.37 5.76 -8.40
C GLU A 31 -14.42 5.21 -6.97
N LEU A 32 -13.28 4.76 -6.41
CA LEU A 32 -13.27 4.19 -5.07
C LEU A 32 -13.43 5.30 -4.01
N PRO A 33 -14.47 5.25 -3.16
CA PRO A 33 -14.64 6.25 -2.12
C PRO A 33 -13.51 6.15 -1.09
N PHE A 34 -12.86 7.28 -0.80
CA PHE A 34 -11.82 7.34 0.20
C PHE A 34 -12.39 7.17 1.60
N LYS A 35 -12.07 6.04 2.25
CA LYS A 35 -12.51 5.72 3.62
C LYS A 35 -11.56 6.20 4.71
N GLY A 36 -10.47 6.88 4.35
CA GLY A 36 -9.46 7.34 5.29
C GLY A 36 -8.27 6.39 5.45
N GLY A 37 -7.07 6.97 5.48
CA GLY A 37 -5.82 6.25 5.73
C GLY A 37 -5.34 5.36 4.57
N LEU A 38 -4.16 4.77 4.77
CA LEU A 38 -3.60 3.75 3.89
C LEU A 38 -4.38 2.44 4.03
N THR A 39 -4.77 1.76 2.94
CA THR A 39 -5.27 0.38 2.99
C THR A 39 -4.26 -0.60 2.37
N LEU A 40 -4.08 -1.76 3.00
CA LEU A 40 -3.27 -2.86 2.47
C LEU A 40 -4.11 -3.89 1.70
N SER A 41 -5.44 -3.78 1.73
CA SER A 41 -6.38 -4.72 1.12
C SER A 41 -6.02 -5.07 -0.32
N PHE A 42 -5.81 -4.08 -1.19
CA PHE A 42 -5.41 -4.31 -2.58
C PHE A 42 -4.09 -5.05 -2.70
N PHE A 43 -3.08 -4.66 -1.92
CA PHE A 43 -1.77 -5.29 -1.96
C PHE A 43 -1.85 -6.76 -1.54
N LEU A 44 -2.57 -7.05 -0.45
CA LEU A 44 -2.80 -8.40 0.04
C LEU A 44 -3.62 -9.23 -0.96
N GLU A 45 -4.65 -8.65 -1.57
CA GLU A 45 -5.47 -9.31 -2.59
C GLU A 45 -4.64 -9.71 -3.81
N PHE A 46 -3.82 -8.80 -4.35
CA PHE A 46 -2.97 -9.10 -5.50
C PHE A 46 -1.86 -10.09 -5.16
N TYR A 47 -1.29 -10.05 -3.95
CA TYR A 47 -0.32 -11.05 -3.48
C TYR A 47 -0.95 -12.46 -3.40
N ASN A 48 -2.18 -12.54 -2.92
CA ASN A 48 -2.92 -13.80 -2.90
C ASN A 48 -3.23 -14.30 -4.32
N LYS A 49 -3.66 -13.40 -5.21
CA LYS A 49 -3.96 -13.72 -6.62
C LYS A 49 -2.74 -14.14 -7.43
N SER A 50 -1.54 -13.69 -7.06
CA SER A 50 -0.29 -14.12 -7.70
C SER A 50 0.19 -15.50 -7.23
N GLY A 51 -0.66 -16.29 -6.57
CA GLY A 51 -0.30 -17.58 -5.98
C GLY A 51 0.71 -17.47 -4.84
N LYS A 52 0.83 -16.30 -4.20
CA LYS A 52 1.83 -16.01 -3.15
C LYS A 52 3.29 -16.27 -3.57
N SER A 53 3.57 -16.20 -4.87
CA SER A 53 4.94 -16.34 -5.40
C SER A 53 5.83 -15.19 -4.93
N LYS A 54 6.67 -15.45 -3.93
CA LYS A 54 7.58 -14.43 -3.35
C LYS A 54 8.56 -13.86 -4.38
N PRO A 55 9.24 -14.67 -5.23
CA PRO A 55 10.20 -14.14 -6.20
C PRO A 55 9.54 -13.26 -7.26
N PHE A 56 8.29 -13.58 -7.63
CA PHE A 56 7.52 -12.79 -8.58
C PHE A 56 7.01 -11.48 -7.97
N PHE A 57 6.37 -11.56 -6.80
CA PHE A 57 5.68 -10.43 -6.20
C PHE A 57 6.62 -9.44 -5.50
N PHE A 58 7.67 -9.97 -4.86
CA PHE A 58 8.74 -9.18 -4.26
C PHE A 58 10.02 -9.32 -5.07
N SER A 59 9.94 -9.05 -6.38
CA SER A 59 11.08 -9.16 -7.31
C SER A 59 12.26 -8.23 -6.97
N ARG A 60 12.00 -7.16 -6.21
CA ARG A 60 13.01 -6.23 -5.66
C ARG A 60 12.76 -6.03 -4.15
N PRO A 61 13.07 -7.01 -3.30
CA PRO A 61 12.64 -7.00 -1.90
C PRO A 61 13.29 -5.86 -1.10
N ASN A 62 14.56 -5.54 -1.36
CA ASN A 62 15.26 -4.44 -0.66
C ASN A 62 14.65 -3.07 -1.02
N TRP A 63 14.22 -2.90 -2.26
CA TRP A 63 13.56 -1.66 -2.71
C TRP A 63 12.16 -1.52 -2.09
N PHE A 64 11.41 -2.63 -2.00
CA PHE A 64 10.15 -2.66 -1.26
C PHE A 64 10.34 -2.30 0.22
N ASP A 65 11.32 -2.91 0.88
CA ASP A 65 11.62 -2.66 2.30
C ASP A 65 12.02 -1.19 2.53
N LEU A 66 12.71 -0.56 1.58
CA LEU A 66 13.05 0.86 1.60
C LEU A 66 11.82 1.76 1.50
N LEU A 67 10.90 1.49 0.57
CA LEU A 67 9.64 2.24 0.47
C LEU A 67 8.76 2.09 1.72
N ALA A 68 8.73 0.88 2.29
CA ALA A 68 7.98 0.60 3.51
C ALA A 68 8.65 1.18 4.77
N GLY A 69 9.91 1.61 4.68
CA GLY A 69 10.74 2.04 5.80
C GLY A 69 11.17 0.90 6.73
N THR A 70 10.85 -0.36 6.41
CA THR A 70 11.19 -1.54 7.19
C THR A 70 10.94 -2.83 6.41
N LYS A 71 11.73 -3.87 6.70
CA LYS A 71 11.48 -5.24 6.22
C LYS A 71 10.29 -5.94 6.87
N GLN A 72 9.78 -5.40 7.98
CA GLN A 72 8.72 -6.04 8.75
C GLN A 72 7.42 -6.19 7.95
N LEU A 73 7.03 -5.18 7.18
CA LEU A 73 5.80 -5.23 6.39
C LEU A 73 5.81 -6.42 5.41
N ARG A 74 6.90 -6.58 4.65
CA ARG A 74 7.06 -7.72 3.73
C ARG A 74 6.98 -9.05 4.46
N PHE A 75 7.64 -9.17 5.61
CA PHE A 75 7.61 -10.40 6.40
C PHE A 75 6.23 -10.73 6.94
N GLN A 76 5.47 -9.73 7.39
CA GLN A 76 4.10 -9.92 7.86
C GLN A 76 3.18 -10.39 6.74
N ILE A 77 3.28 -9.78 5.55
CA ILE A 77 2.51 -10.18 4.36
C ILE A 77 2.87 -11.61 3.94
N VAL A 78 4.16 -11.94 3.91
CA VAL A 78 4.65 -13.29 3.58
C VAL A 78 4.19 -14.33 4.59
N LYS A 79 4.10 -13.98 5.88
CA LYS A 79 3.56 -14.83 6.95
C LYS A 79 2.03 -14.96 6.91
N GLY A 80 1.36 -14.20 6.05
CA GLY A 80 -0.10 -14.28 5.86
C GLY A 80 -0.89 -13.50 6.91
N LEU A 81 -0.29 -12.52 7.59
CA LEU A 81 -1.04 -11.65 8.50
C LEU A 81 -2.10 -10.86 7.73
N THR A 82 -3.22 -10.62 8.41
CA THR A 82 -4.29 -9.75 7.94
C THR A 82 -3.89 -8.28 8.01
N GLU A 83 -4.57 -7.44 7.24
CA GLU A 83 -4.38 -5.98 7.31
C GLU A 83 -4.58 -5.44 8.74
N LYS A 84 -5.56 -5.99 9.48
CA LYS A 84 -5.82 -5.58 10.86
C LYS A 84 -4.62 -5.85 11.77
N GLU A 85 -4.03 -7.04 11.69
CA GLU A 85 -2.85 -7.41 12.49
C GLU A 85 -1.63 -6.58 12.12
N ILE A 86 -1.39 -6.36 10.83
CA ILE A 86 -0.30 -5.51 10.35
C ILE A 86 -0.45 -4.08 10.89
N ARG A 87 -1.64 -3.48 10.77
CA ARG A 87 -1.89 -2.12 11.28
C ARG A 87 -1.80 -2.04 12.79
N GLN A 88 -2.22 -3.08 13.50
CA GLN A 88 -2.08 -3.15 14.95
C GLN A 88 -0.59 -3.10 15.36
N SER A 89 0.30 -3.72 14.58
CA SER A 89 1.74 -3.66 14.85
C SER A 89 2.33 -2.25 14.74
N TRP A 90 1.70 -1.34 13.98
CA TRP A 90 2.15 0.04 13.83
C TRP A 90 1.63 0.96 14.94
N LYS A 91 0.62 0.52 15.71
CA LYS A 91 -0.15 1.38 16.62
C LYS A 91 0.74 2.10 17.62
N ALA A 92 1.69 1.39 18.24
CA ALA A 92 2.56 1.96 19.27
C ALA A 92 3.43 3.11 18.75
N ASP A 93 4.06 2.93 17.59
CA ASP A 93 4.93 3.97 17.01
C ASP A 93 4.13 5.13 16.41
N LEU A 94 2.94 4.84 15.85
CA LEU A 94 2.00 5.88 15.43
C LEU A 94 1.52 6.73 16.62
N ASP A 95 1.26 6.13 17.77
CA ASP A 95 0.86 6.86 18.97
C ASP A 95 2.00 7.75 19.48
N LYS A 96 3.24 7.24 19.52
CA LYS A 96 4.43 8.04 19.84
C LYS A 96 4.60 9.21 18.88
N TYR A 97 4.46 8.98 17.57
CA TYR A 97 4.58 10.02 16.55
C TYR A 97 3.50 11.08 16.70
N LYS A 98 2.25 10.68 16.98
CA LYS A 98 1.14 11.60 17.22
C LYS A 98 1.38 12.50 18.44
N VAL A 99 2.04 12.02 19.49
CA VAL A 99 2.45 12.86 20.63
C VAL A 99 3.55 13.82 20.21
N MET A 100 4.59 13.31 19.55
CA MET A 100 5.76 14.08 19.13
C MET A 100 5.40 15.26 18.21
N ARG A 101 4.54 15.03 17.21
CA ARG A 101 4.19 16.02 16.18
C ARG A 101 3.40 17.22 16.70
N LYS A 102 2.75 17.11 17.88
CA LYS A 102 1.92 18.19 18.46
C LYS A 102 2.67 19.50 18.64
N ARG A 103 3.98 19.43 18.88
CA ARG A 103 4.87 20.61 19.02
C ARG A 103 5.00 21.42 17.74
N TYR A 104 4.60 20.87 16.60
CA TYR A 104 4.85 21.43 15.27
C TYR A 104 3.56 21.62 14.47
N LEU A 105 2.39 21.48 15.09
CA LEU A 105 1.11 21.65 14.39
C LEU A 105 0.80 23.15 14.23
N LEU A 106 0.56 23.56 12.98
CA LEU A 106 0.09 24.91 12.63
C LEU A 106 -1.44 25.03 12.58
N TYR A 107 -2.13 23.89 12.62
CA TYR A 107 -3.59 23.78 12.57
C TYR A 107 -4.06 22.82 13.67
N PRO A 108 -5.35 22.90 14.10
CA PRO A 108 -5.90 21.95 15.06
C PRO A 108 -5.61 20.50 14.66
N ASP A 109 -5.17 19.69 15.63
CA ASP A 109 -4.97 18.26 15.42
C ASP A 109 -6.32 17.60 15.07
N TYR A 110 -6.26 16.42 14.44
CA TYR A 110 -7.46 15.74 13.93
C TYR A 110 -8.56 15.71 15.01
N PRO A 111 -9.82 16.07 14.66
CA PRO A 111 -10.91 15.99 15.60
C PRO A 111 -10.97 14.57 16.16
N LYS A 112 -10.99 14.46 17.49
CA LYS A 112 -11.27 13.18 18.13
C LYS A 112 -12.65 12.75 17.62
N GLN A 113 -12.73 11.60 16.95
CA GLN A 113 -14.03 10.99 16.68
C GLN A 113 -14.70 10.78 18.03
N SER A 114 -15.66 11.65 18.36
CA SER A 114 -16.55 11.48 19.50
C SER A 114 -17.29 10.18 19.27
N SER A 115 -17.05 9.16 20.10
CA SER A 115 -17.91 7.98 20.11
C SER A 115 -19.31 8.46 20.45
N LYS A 116 -20.22 8.39 19.47
CA LYS A 116 -21.63 8.20 19.77
C LYS A 116 -21.84 6.73 20.06
#